data_AF-G1D740-F1
#
_entry.id   AF-G1D740-F1
#
_cell.length_a   1.000
_cell.length_b   1.000
_cell.length_c   1.000
_cell.angle_alpha   90.00
_cell.angle_beta   90.00
_cell.angle_gamma   90.00
#
_symmetry.space_group_name_H-M   'P 1'
#
loop_
_entity.id
_entity.type
_entity.pdbx_description
1 polymer ?
#
loop_
_entity_poly.entity_id
_entity_poly.type
_entity_poly.pdbx_seq_one_letter_code
_entity_poly.pdbx_strand_id
1 'polypeptide(L)' 'MGFYDPLKNQTYLNVPTILYFLEKGAQPTGTVHDILSKAGVFTELRLNQT' A
#
# COMPACT_ATOMS: atom_id res chain seq x y z
N MET A 1 7.49 4.02 5.10
CA MET A 1 7.37 2.56 4.86
C MET A 1 6.58 1.91 5.98
N GLY A 2 5.89 0.80 5.71
CA GLY A 2 5.04 0.08 6.67
C GLY A 2 5.69 -1.21 7.21
N PHE A 3 4.96 -1.97 8.02
CA PHE A 3 5.33 -3.32 8.45
C PHE A 3 4.13 -4.26 8.44
N TYR A 4 4.42 -5.55 8.33
CA TYR A 4 3.45 -6.64 8.38
C TYR A 4 4.02 -7.78 9.22
N ASP A 5 3.28 -8.21 10.24
CA ASP A 5 3.56 -9.41 11.03
C ASP A 5 2.45 -10.44 10.76
N PRO A 6 2.71 -11.48 9.92
CA PRO A 6 1.72 -12.51 9.61
C PRO A 6 1.35 -13.38 10.81
N LEU A 7 2.26 -13.59 11.76
CA LEU A 7 2.04 -14.45 12.93
C LEU A 7 1.05 -13.81 13.90
N LYS A 8 1.08 -12.48 13.99
CA LYS A 8 0.16 -11.69 14.83
C LYS A 8 -0.99 -11.06 14.04
N ASN A 9 -1.05 -11.28 12.73
CA ASN A 9 -1.98 -10.61 11.81
C ASN A 9 -1.99 -9.07 12.00
N GLN A 10 -0.82 -8.48 12.27
CA GLN A 10 -0.68 -7.05 12.52
C GLN A 10 -0.11 -6.37 11.27
N THR A 11 -0.76 -5.30 10.83
CA THR A 11 -0.31 -4.51 9.68
C THR A 11 -0.31 -3.03 10.03
N TYR A 12 0.75 -2.33 9.68
CA TYR A 12 0.83 -0.87 9.74
C TYR A 12 1.34 -0.35 8.40
N LEU A 13 0.59 0.57 7.80
CA LEU A 13 0.93 1.15 6.50
C LEU A 13 1.10 2.66 6.67
N ASN A 14 2.26 3.18 6.24
CA ASN A 14 2.43 4.62 6.06
C ASN A 14 1.90 5.00 4.67
N VAL A 15 0.59 5.21 4.59
CA VAL A 15 -0.14 5.43 3.33
C VAL A 15 0.43 6.59 2.50
N PRO A 16 0.72 7.79 3.05
CA PRO A 16 1.29 8.89 2.26
C PRO A 16 2.61 8.52 1.58
N THR A 17 3.48 7.79 2.29
CA THR A 17 4.76 7.35 1.72
C THR A 17 4.55 6.32 0.61
N ILE A 18 3.61 5.39 0.80
CA ILE A 18 3.31 4.35 -0.19
C ILE A 18 2.75 4.96 -1.46
N LEU A 19 1.79 5.89 -1.34
CA LEU A 19 1.24 6.64 -2.48
C LEU A 19 2.33 7.35 -3.28
N TYR A 20 3.23 8.08 -2.59
CA TYR A 20 4.37 8.73 -3.24
C TYR A 20 5.21 7.76 -4.09
N PHE A 21 5.53 6.56 -3.59
CA PHE A 21 6.30 5.60 -4.37
C PHE A 21 5.51 4.99 -5.53
N LEU A 22 4.22 4.69 -5.34
CA LEU A 22 3.35 4.19 -6.40
C LEU A 22 3.19 5.21 -7.54
N GLU A 23 3.04 6.49 -7.22
CA GLU A 23 3.02 7.60 -8.19
C GLU A 23 4.34 7.72 -8.97
N LYS A 24 5.46 7.36 -8.35
CA LYS A 24 6.78 7.30 -9.01
C LYS A 24 7.00 6.00 -9.80
N GLY A 25 6.00 5.13 -9.91
CA GLY A 25 6.04 3.92 -10.71
C GLY A 25 6.56 2.69 -9.97
N ALA A 26 6.69 2.74 -8.64
CA ALA A 26 7.04 1.57 -7.85
C ALA A 26 5.99 0.46 -8.04
N GLN A 27 6.46 -0.75 -8.35
CA GLN A 27 5.61 -1.92 -8.48
C GLN A 27 5.68 -2.74 -7.19
N PRO A 28 4.58 -2.92 -6.45
CA PRO A 28 4.57 -3.79 -5.27
C PRO A 28 4.75 -5.26 -5.70
N THR A 29 5.41 -6.03 -4.85
CA THR A 29 5.45 -7.50 -4.99
C THR A 29 4.09 -8.11 -4.66
N GLY A 30 3.84 -9.37 -5.02
CA GLY A 30 2.52 -10.01 -4.87
C GLY A 30 1.87 -9.83 -3.50
N THR A 31 2.56 -10.23 -2.42
CA THR A 31 2.03 -10.09 -1.05
C THR A 31 1.76 -8.64 -0.67
N VAL A 32 2.64 -7.70 -1.06
CA VAL A 32 2.44 -6.28 -0.78
C VAL A 32 1.25 -5.75 -1.58
N HIS A 33 1.09 -6.16 -2.83
CA HIS A 33 -0.05 -5.80 -3.67
C HIS A 33 -1.36 -6.22 -3.01
N ASP A 34 -1.45 -7.45 -2.51
CA ASP A 34 -2.65 -7.95 -1.82
C ASP A 34 -2.95 -7.17 -0.53
N ILE A 35 -1.92 -6.86 0.27
CA ILE A 35 -2.05 -6.04 1.48
C ILE A 35 -2.57 -4.63 1.14
N LEU A 36 -1.98 -3.98 0.13
CA LEU A 36 -2.39 -2.63 -0.29
C LEU A 36 -3.79 -2.62 -0.89
N SER A 37 -4.15 -3.66 -1.65
CA SER A 37 -5.50 -3.86 -2.20
C SER A 37 -6.53 -4.00 -1.08
N LYS A 38 -6.26 -4.85 -0.09
CA LYS A 38 -7.12 -5.02 1.09
C LYS A 38 -7.26 -3.74 1.92
N ALA A 39 -6.20 -2.94 1.99
CA ALA A 39 -6.21 -1.65 2.67
C ALA A 39 -6.85 -0.51 1.85
N GLY A 40 -7.28 -0.75 0.60
CA GLY A 40 -7.95 0.25 -0.23
C GLY A 40 -7.02 1.31 -0.82
N VAL A 41 -5.69 1.14 -0.75
CA VAL A 41 -4.70 2.15 -1.15
C VAL A 41 -4.78 2.49 -2.65
N PHE A 42 -5.09 1.50 -3.50
CA PHE A 42 -5.25 1.75 -4.94
C PHE A 42 -6.49 2.61 -5.27
N THR A 43 -7.53 2.56 -4.44
CA THR A 43 -8.69 3.43 -4.60
C THR A 43 -8.33 4.87 -4.26
N GLU A 44 -7.61 5.09 -3.17
CA GLU A 44 -7.10 6.40 -2.77
C GLU A 44 -6.16 6.99 -3.83
N LEU A 45 -5.25 6.17 -4.36
CA LEU A 45 -4.35 6.59 -5.45
C LEU A 45 -5.12 7.09 -6.67
N ARG A 46 -6.18 6.39 -7.08
CA ARG A 46 -7.03 6.81 -8.21
C ARG A 46 -7.77 8.11 -7.93
N LEU A 47 -8.27 8.31 -6.71
CA LEU A 47 -8.98 9.54 -6.34
C LEU A 47 -8.05 10.76 -6.36
N ASN A 48 -6.80 10.61 -5.91
CA ASN A 48 -5.81 11.69 -5.90
C ASN A 48 -5.34 12.14 -7.30
N GLN A 49 -5.65 11.36 -8.34
CA GLN A 49 -5.31 11.66 -9.73
C GLN A 49 -6.42 12.38 -10.49
N THR A 50 -7.56 12.65 -9.84
CA THR A 50 -8.72 13.36 -10.41
C THR A 50 -8.68 14.83 -10.04
#